data_AF-C5DID6-F1
#
_entry.id   AF-C5DID6-F1
#
_cell.length_a   1.000
_cell.length_b   1.000
_cell.length_c   1.000
_cell.angle_alpha   90.00
_cell.angle_beta   90.00
_cell.angle_gamma   90.00
#
_symmetry.space_group_name_H-M   'P 1'
#
loop_
_entity.id
_entity.type
_entity.pdbx_description
1 polymer ?
#
loop_
_entity_poly.entity_id
_entity_poly.type
_entity_poly.pdbx_seq_one_letter_code
_entity_poly.pdbx_strand_id
1 'polypeptide(L)'
;MSYDGIGLKSAKGSSTSGHIQQSLALNTERKNVKNFLSRVEKQQQRPKSSAQTKRKDESILKHLSKRELELRVSEYRDALEDDDSLSDATIDAKCQEFREKTALQLRKEHVDEKLRNAYVSRSKRQAESGAADQ
;
A
#
# COMPACT_ATOMS: atom_id res chain seq x y z
N MET A 1 -6.51 -42.19 -40.50
CA MET A 1 -6.49 -41.75 -39.10
C MET A 1 -5.49 -40.61 -38.98
N SER A 2 -5.79 -39.59 -38.19
CA SER A 2 -4.88 -38.47 -37.88
C SER A 2 -3.79 -38.94 -36.90
N TYR A 3 -2.57 -38.42 -37.03
CA TYR A 3 -1.44 -38.74 -36.16
C TYR A 3 -1.56 -37.96 -34.84
N ASP A 4 -1.42 -38.63 -33.70
CA ASP A 4 -1.53 -38.05 -32.34
C ASP A 4 -2.77 -37.16 -32.09
N GLY A 5 -3.87 -37.45 -32.80
CA GLY A 5 -5.10 -36.64 -32.74
C GLY A 5 -4.99 -35.24 -33.39
N ILE A 6 -3.91 -34.95 -34.11
CA ILE A 6 -3.64 -33.67 -34.76
C ILE A 6 -3.69 -33.84 -36.29
N GLY A 7 -4.30 -32.87 -36.97
CA GLY A 7 -4.35 -32.80 -38.44
C GLY A 7 -5.65 -33.29 -39.08
N LEU A 8 -5.61 -33.60 -40.38
CA LEU A 8 -6.78 -33.97 -41.16
C LEU A 8 -7.18 -35.43 -40.98
N LYS A 9 -8.48 -35.72 -40.99
CA LYS A 9 -9.02 -37.10 -40.94
C LYS A 9 -8.66 -37.90 -42.19
N SER A 10 -8.63 -37.24 -43.34
CA SER A 10 -8.16 -37.73 -44.65
C SER A 10 -7.75 -36.54 -45.53
N ALA A 11 -6.79 -36.73 -46.43
CA ALA A 11 -6.46 -35.72 -47.46
C ALA A 11 -7.56 -35.60 -48.53
N LYS A 12 -8.43 -36.62 -48.67
CA LYS A 12 -9.55 -36.61 -49.61
C LYS A 12 -10.55 -35.50 -49.25
N GLY A 13 -10.87 -34.64 -50.22
CA GLY A 13 -11.77 -33.50 -50.01
C GLY A 13 -11.10 -32.26 -49.42
N SER A 14 -9.81 -32.32 -49.07
CA SER A 14 -9.04 -31.14 -48.65
C SER A 14 -8.37 -30.39 -49.81
N SER A 15 -8.35 -30.96 -51.01
CA SER A 15 -7.67 -30.42 -52.21
C SER A 15 -6.18 -30.07 -52.01
N THR A 16 -5.52 -30.67 -51.01
CA THR A 16 -4.10 -30.52 -50.71
C THR A 16 -3.47 -31.89 -50.41
N SER A 17 -2.15 -31.93 -50.24
CA SER A 17 -1.43 -33.17 -49.88
C SER A 17 -1.74 -33.69 -48.47
N GLY A 18 -2.36 -32.88 -47.61
CA GLY A 18 -2.59 -33.22 -46.20
C GLY A 18 -1.30 -33.30 -45.38
N HIS A 19 -0.21 -32.69 -45.85
CA HIS A 19 1.06 -32.63 -45.13
C HIS A 19 0.94 -31.78 -43.88
N ILE A 20 1.33 -32.34 -42.73
CA ILE A 20 1.26 -31.68 -41.41
C ILE A 20 2.69 -31.52 -40.91
N GLN A 21 3.06 -30.28 -40.59
CA GLN A 21 4.35 -29.97 -39.98
C GLN A 21 4.13 -29.50 -38.55
N GLN A 22 5.02 -29.92 -37.64
CA GLN A 22 5.07 -29.33 -36.32
C GLN A 22 5.55 -27.88 -36.42
N SER A 23 4.87 -26.98 -35.70
CA SER A 23 5.29 -25.58 -35.62
C SER A 23 6.63 -25.44 -34.89
N LEU A 24 7.58 -24.74 -35.51
CA LEU A 24 8.88 -24.41 -34.89
C LEU A 24 8.74 -23.44 -33.69
N ALA A 25 7.60 -22.75 -33.57
CA ALA A 25 7.30 -21.92 -32.41
C ALA A 25 7.01 -22.77 -31.15
N LEU A 26 6.54 -24.00 -31.33
CA LEU A 26 6.35 -24.98 -30.26
C LEU A 26 7.69 -25.64 -29.93
N ASN A 27 8.56 -24.87 -29.28
CA ASN A 27 9.83 -25.37 -28.78
C ASN A 27 9.65 -25.83 -27.32
N THR A 28 9.54 -27.14 -27.11
CA THR A 28 9.42 -27.78 -25.80
C THR A 28 10.66 -27.63 -24.92
N GLU A 29 11.83 -27.36 -25.53
CA GLU A 29 13.10 -27.17 -24.82
C GLU A 29 13.27 -25.73 -24.32
N ARG A 30 12.68 -24.75 -25.02
CA ARG A 30 12.62 -23.36 -24.57
C ARG A 30 11.52 -23.23 -23.54
N LYS A 31 11.87 -23.50 -22.27
CA LYS A 31 11.12 -23.08 -21.08
C LYS A 31 10.96 -21.55 -21.08
N ASN A 32 10.00 -21.03 -21.85
CA ASN A 32 9.53 -19.65 -21.81
C ASN A 32 9.08 -19.25 -20.40
N VAL A 33 8.83 -20.24 -19.53
CA VAL A 33 8.62 -20.09 -18.10
C VAL A 33 9.78 -19.35 -17.42
N LYS A 34 11.05 -19.60 -17.74
CA LYS A 34 12.17 -18.91 -17.05
C LYS A 34 12.24 -17.41 -17.39
N ASN A 35 12.00 -17.06 -18.66
CA ASN A 35 11.98 -15.66 -19.08
C ASN A 35 10.72 -14.93 -18.59
N PHE A 36 9.58 -15.63 -18.53
CA PHE A 36 8.36 -15.09 -17.93
C PHE A 36 8.50 -14.90 -16.43
N LEU A 37 8.97 -15.92 -15.70
CA LEU A 37 9.18 -15.86 -14.25
C LEU A 37 10.20 -14.79 -13.87
N SER A 38 11.34 -14.73 -14.56
CA SER A 38 12.33 -13.67 -14.29
C SER A 38 11.79 -12.27 -14.59
N ARG A 39 10.89 -12.11 -15.56
CA ARG A 39 10.21 -10.83 -15.82
C ARG A 39 9.19 -10.49 -14.73
N VAL A 40 8.45 -11.48 -14.24
CA VAL A 40 7.51 -11.32 -13.12
C VAL A 40 8.25 -11.00 -11.83
N GLU A 41 9.34 -11.72 -11.53
CA GLU A 41 10.21 -11.45 -10.38
C GLU A 41 10.82 -10.06 -10.45
N LYS A 42 11.38 -9.67 -11.60
CA LYS A 42 11.88 -8.30 -11.82
C LYS A 42 10.78 -7.24 -11.67
N GLN A 43 9.53 -7.56 -12.01
CA GLN A 43 8.40 -6.64 -11.82
C GLN A 43 7.96 -6.54 -10.35
N GLN A 44 8.09 -7.61 -9.57
CA GLN A 44 7.83 -7.62 -8.13
C GLN A 44 8.96 -6.96 -7.31
N GLN A 45 10.21 -7.17 -7.73
CA GLN A 45 11.43 -6.63 -7.13
C GLN A 45 11.66 -5.16 -7.49
N ARG A 46 11.04 -4.65 -8.57
CA ARG A 46 11.05 -3.22 -8.85
C ARG A 46 10.49 -2.50 -7.63
N PRO A 47 11.24 -1.59 -6.98
CA PRO A 47 10.70 -0.76 -5.94
C PRO A 47 9.47 -0.10 -6.54
N LYS A 48 8.30 -0.29 -5.91
CA LYS A 48 7.03 0.30 -6.35
C LYS A 48 7.29 1.79 -6.45
N SER A 49 7.59 2.25 -7.66
CA SER A 49 8.23 3.53 -7.92
C SER A 49 7.18 4.59 -7.77
N SER A 50 6.92 5.01 -6.52
CA SER A 50 6.08 6.15 -6.12
C SER A 50 4.68 6.26 -6.77
N ALA A 51 4.29 5.28 -7.58
CA ALA A 51 3.08 5.24 -8.37
C ALA A 51 1.98 4.76 -7.46
N GLN A 52 1.39 5.75 -6.79
CA GLN A 52 0.28 5.60 -5.85
C GLN A 52 0.70 4.94 -4.54
N THR A 53 1.53 5.62 -3.76
CA THR A 53 1.18 5.71 -2.33
C THR A 53 -0.27 6.15 -2.31
N LYS A 54 -1.22 5.22 -2.08
CA LYS A 54 -2.65 5.53 -2.05
C LYS A 54 -2.77 6.75 -1.17
N ARG A 55 -3.17 7.89 -1.76
CA ARG A 55 -3.33 9.13 -0.98
C ARG A 55 -4.30 8.76 0.12
N LYS A 56 -3.81 8.77 1.37
CA LYS A 56 -4.65 8.40 2.51
C LYS A 56 -5.86 9.32 2.47
N ASP A 57 -7.05 8.76 2.54
CA ASP A 57 -8.27 9.55 2.46
C ASP A 57 -8.27 10.61 3.57
N GLU A 58 -8.36 11.88 3.18
CA GLU A 58 -8.27 12.99 4.12
C GLU A 58 -9.38 12.95 5.17
N SER A 59 -10.55 12.42 4.82
CA SER A 59 -11.66 12.21 5.77
C SER A 59 -11.26 11.25 6.88
N ILE A 60 -10.66 10.11 6.53
CA ILE A 60 -10.20 9.10 7.50
C ILE A 60 -9.14 9.71 8.42
N LEU A 61 -8.16 10.45 7.87
CA LEU A 61 -7.13 11.11 8.67
C LEU A 61 -7.72 12.12 9.67
N LYS A 62 -8.68 12.94 9.24
CA LYS A 62 -9.38 13.90 10.12
C LYS A 62 -10.15 13.18 11.23
N HIS A 63 -10.82 12.07 10.91
CA HIS A 63 -11.55 11.27 11.91
C HIS A 63 -10.62 10.62 12.93
N LEU A 64 -9.47 10.10 12.50
CA LEU A 64 -8.48 9.51 13.41
C LEU A 64 -7.93 10.55 14.39
N SER A 65 -7.58 11.75 13.90
CA SER A 65 -7.13 12.85 14.77
C SER A 65 -8.21 13.30 15.75
N LYS A 66 -9.47 13.40 15.31
CA LYS A 66 -10.59 13.72 16.22
C LYS A 66 -10.82 12.62 17.25
N ARG A 67 -10.75 11.35 16.84
CA ARG A 67 -10.92 10.19 17.73
C ARG A 67 -9.86 10.16 18.81
N GLU A 68 -8.59 10.40 18.45
CA GLU A 68 -7.50 10.46 19.41
C GLU A 68 -7.74 11.53 20.47
N LEU A 69 -8.21 12.71 20.05
CA LEU A 69 -8.57 13.78 20.98
C LEU A 69 -9.69 13.35 21.93
N GLU A 70 -10.82 12.87 21.40
CA GLU A 70 -11.98 12.53 22.23
C GLU A 70 -11.69 11.34 23.15
N LEU A 71 -10.84 10.41 22.73
CA LEU A 71 -10.40 9.29 23.55
C LEU A 71 -9.60 9.79 24.77
N ARG A 72 -8.65 10.70 24.58
CA ARG A 72 -7.91 11.31 25.71
C ARG A 72 -8.82 12.11 26.64
N VAL A 73 -9.82 12.81 26.10
CA VAL A 73 -10.82 13.53 26.92
C VAL A 73 -11.70 12.56 27.70
N SER A 74 -12.07 11.42 27.12
CA SER A 74 -12.84 10.36 27.80
C SER A 74 -12.03 9.77 28.94
N GLU A 75 -10.77 9.39 28.71
CA GLU A 75 -9.89 8.87 29.77
C GLU A 75 -9.71 9.89 30.90
N TYR A 76 -9.59 11.17 30.57
CA TYR A 76 -9.49 12.24 31.57
C TYR A 76 -10.79 12.43 32.36
N ARG A 77 -11.93 12.28 31.70
CA ARG A 77 -13.25 12.33 32.34
C ARG A 77 -13.40 11.17 33.32
N ASP A 78 -13.09 9.95 32.89
CA ASP A 78 -13.15 8.75 33.74
C ASP A 78 -12.30 8.95 35.00
N ALA A 79 -11.08 9.48 34.85
CA ALA A 79 -10.20 9.78 35.98
C ALA A 79 -10.72 10.89 36.93
N LEU A 80 -11.56 11.82 36.44
CA LEU A 80 -12.20 12.84 37.28
C LEU A 80 -13.47 12.33 37.95
N GLU A 81 -14.17 11.37 37.32
CA GLU A 81 -15.37 10.74 37.87
C GLU A 81 -15.01 9.75 38.99
N ASP A 82 -13.79 9.18 39.00
CA ASP A 82 -13.27 8.39 40.12
C ASP A 82 -13.09 9.22 41.41
N ASP A 83 -12.98 10.55 41.32
CA ASP A 83 -12.90 11.46 42.45
C ASP A 83 -14.30 11.93 42.90
N ASP A 84 -14.87 11.29 43.94
CA ASP A 84 -16.22 11.55 44.50
C ASP A 84 -16.48 13.02 44.96
N SER A 85 -15.49 13.90 44.92
CA SER A 85 -15.56 15.28 45.42
C SER A 85 -15.94 16.32 44.35
N LEU A 86 -15.97 15.93 43.06
CA LEU A 86 -16.26 16.83 41.96
C LEU A 86 -17.71 16.73 41.51
N SER A 87 -18.30 17.87 41.14
CA SER A 87 -19.62 17.88 40.52
C SER A 87 -19.50 17.73 39.00
N ASP A 88 -20.52 17.15 38.37
CA ASP A 88 -20.59 16.97 36.91
C ASP A 88 -20.27 18.26 36.13
N ALA A 89 -20.79 19.39 36.59
CA ALA A 89 -20.54 20.69 35.97
C ALA A 89 -19.05 21.10 36.01
N THR A 90 -18.35 20.77 37.11
CA THR A 90 -16.91 21.03 37.22
C THR A 90 -16.07 20.05 36.40
N ILE A 91 -16.53 18.80 36.28
CA ILE A 91 -15.90 17.79 35.42
C ILE A 91 -16.00 18.22 33.96
N ASP A 92 -17.19 18.61 33.50
CA ASP A 92 -17.41 19.06 32.13
C ASP A 92 -16.57 20.29 31.77
N ALA A 93 -16.45 21.27 32.69
CA ALA A 93 -15.60 22.44 32.50
C ALA A 93 -14.12 22.05 32.34
N LYS A 94 -13.60 21.19 33.23
CA LYS A 94 -12.23 20.67 33.15
C LYS A 94 -11.99 19.87 31.87
N CYS A 95 -12.95 19.04 31.45
CA CYS A 95 -12.88 18.29 30.20
C CYS A 95 -12.85 19.22 28.98
N GLN A 96 -13.58 20.32 29.00
CA GLN A 96 -13.55 21.33 27.93
C GLN A 96 -12.19 22.04 27.86
N GLU A 97 -11.65 22.48 29.00
CA GLU A 97 -10.30 23.06 29.06
C GLU A 97 -9.24 22.06 28.57
N PHE A 98 -9.36 20.80 28.98
CA PHE A 98 -8.46 19.73 28.56
C PHE A 98 -8.55 19.44 27.06
N ARG A 99 -9.76 19.48 26.49
CA ARG A 99 -10.02 19.34 25.05
C ARG A 99 -9.28 20.43 24.26
N GLU A 100 -9.39 21.69 24.67
CA GLU A 100 -8.73 22.82 24.00
C GLU A 100 -7.20 22.73 24.11
N LYS A 101 -6.68 22.44 25.31
CA LYS A 101 -5.24 22.28 25.55
C LYS A 101 -4.63 21.15 24.71
N THR A 102 -5.30 20.00 24.68
CA THR A 102 -4.85 18.81 23.93
C THR A 102 -4.88 19.07 22.42
N ALA A 103 -5.90 19.76 21.91
CA ALA A 103 -5.98 20.15 20.50
C ALA A 103 -4.79 21.05 20.09
N LEU A 104 -4.44 22.03 20.94
CA LEU A 104 -3.31 22.92 20.69
C LEU A 104 -1.97 22.16 20.71
N GLN A 105 -1.80 21.24 21.65
CA GLN A 105 -0.58 20.43 21.75
C GLN A 105 -0.40 19.54 20.51
N LEU A 106 -1.41 18.77 20.13
CA LEU A 106 -1.37 17.91 18.94
C LEU A 106 -1.09 18.72 17.67
N ARG A 107 -1.68 19.93 17.56
CA ARG A 107 -1.41 20.83 16.43
C ARG A 107 0.04 21.27 16.37
N LYS A 108 0.66 21.62 17.51
CA LYS A 108 2.07 22.01 17.59
C LYS A 108 2.98 20.85 17.20
N GLU A 109 2.75 19.67 17.78
CA GLU A 109 3.52 18.45 17.49
C GLU A 109 3.50 18.11 15.98
N HIS A 110 2.33 18.21 15.34
CA HIS A 110 2.21 17.98 13.90
C HIS A 110 2.92 19.05 13.05
N VAL A 111 2.98 20.30 13.50
CA VAL A 111 3.77 21.35 12.83
C VAL A 111 5.27 21.08 12.97
N ASP A 112 5.73 20.72 14.16
CA ASP A 112 7.13 20.40 14.44
C ASP A 112 7.59 19.17 13.65
N GLU A 113 6.76 18.13 13.55
CA GLU A 113 7.03 16.96 12.71
C GLU A 113 7.17 17.34 11.23
N LYS A 114 6.27 18.20 10.73
CA LYS A 114 6.37 18.73 9.36
C LYS A 114 7.66 19.49 9.14
N LEU A 115 8.07 20.34 10.08
CA LEU A 115 9.32 21.10 9.99
C LEU A 115 10.54 20.17 10.00
N ARG A 116 10.54 19.15 10.87
CA ARG A 116 11.61 18.14 10.95
C ARG A 116 11.75 17.36 9.64
N ASN A 117 10.63 17.06 8.98
CA ASN A 117 10.60 16.31 7.73
C ASN A 117 10.74 17.18 6.47
N ALA A 118 10.64 18.52 6.59
CA ALA A 118 10.69 19.43 5.45
C ALA A 118 12.05 19.44 4.75
N TYR A 119 13.15 19.21 5.47
CA TYR A 119 14.50 19.20 4.92
C TYR A 119 15.14 17.81 5.01
N VAL A 120 15.44 17.23 3.85
CA VAL A 120 16.21 15.98 3.74
C VAL A 120 17.56 16.29 3.08
N SER A 121 18.65 16.02 3.82
CA SER A 121 20.00 16.30 3.35
C SER A 121 20.31 15.54 2.05
N ARG A 122 21.17 16.13 1.21
CA ARG A 122 21.57 15.53 -0.07
C ARG A 122 22.20 14.14 0.11
N SER A 123 23.04 13.98 1.13
CA SER A 123 23.65 12.69 1.49
C SER A 123 22.59 11.62 1.79
N LYS A 124 21.56 11.96 2.57
CA LYS A 124 20.45 11.04 2.88
C LYS A 124 19.64 10.66 1.64
N ARG A 125 19.35 11.63 0.76
CA ARG A 125 18.67 11.37 -0.53
C ARG A 125 19.48 10.44 -1.44
N GLN A 126 20.80 10.62 -1.51
CA GLN A 126 21.68 9.79 -2.33
C GLN A 126 21.80 8.35 -1.79
N ALA A 127 21.83 8.18 -0.47
CA ALA A 127 21.82 6.86 0.17
C ALA A 127 20.50 6.11 -0.12
N GLU A 128 19.35 6.79 -0.04
CA GLU A 128 18.04 6.20 -0.35
C GLU A 128 17.92 5.82 -1.84
N SER A 129 18.48 6.62 -2.76
CA SER A 129 18.49 6.27 -4.19
C SER A 129 19.45 5.12 -4.53
N GLY A 130 20.58 5.02 -3.83
CA GLY A 130 21.56 3.94 -4.07
C GLY A 130 21.13 2.59 -3.51
N ALA A 131 20.33 2.57 -2.44
CA ALA A 131 19.75 1.35 -1.87
C ALA A 131 18.61 0.76 -2.72
N ALA A 132 18.06 1.52 -3.67
CA ALA A 132 17.02 1.05 -4.58
C ALA A 132 17.57 0.38 -5.85
N ASP A 133 18.89 0.48 -6.08
CA ASP A 133 19.59 0.02 -7.29
C ASP A 133 20.50 -1.21 -7.05
N GLN A 134 20.47 -1.79 -5.83
CA GLN A 134 21.16 -3.03 -5.45
C GLN A 134 20.17 -4.18 -5.21
#